data_AF-H2J7T2-F1
#
_entry.id   AF-H2J7T2-F1
#
_cell.length_a   1.000
_cell.length_b   1.000
_cell.length_c   1.000
_cell.angle_alpha   90.00
_cell.angle_beta   90.00
_cell.angle_gamma   90.00
#
_symmetry.space_group_name_H-M   'P 1'
#
loop_
_entity.id
_entity.type
_entity.pdbx_description
1 polymer ?
#
loop_
_entity_poly.entity_id
_entity_poly.type
_entity_poly.pdbx_seq_one_letter_code
_entity_poly.pdbx_strand_id
1 'polypeptide(L)'
;MKSLVLYGFGIGVIDVRSINKIKDKYEKIYVFVSKAPQGKAKEMLDEMDFVEIIETLNFYKEAKRKNKELTDSEIKDLGDFGDRAMMRDPC
;
A
#
# COMPACT_ATOMS: atom_id res chain seq x y z
N MET A 1 -14.78 2.65 -10.51
CA MET A 1 -13.31 2.78 -10.39
C MET A 1 -12.98 2.17 -9.03
N LYS A 2 -11.92 1.35 -8.92
CA LYS A 2 -11.75 0.43 -7.77
C LYS A 2 -10.85 1.04 -6.69
N SER A 3 -11.02 0.67 -5.43
CA SER A 3 -10.06 1.00 -4.36
C SER A 3 -9.02 -0.11 -4.17
N LEU A 4 -7.81 0.24 -3.76
CA LEU A 4 -6.78 -0.75 -3.37
C LEU A 4 -6.47 -0.61 -1.89
N VAL A 5 -6.38 -1.74 -1.20
CA VAL A 5 -5.94 -1.84 0.19
C VAL A 5 -4.63 -2.63 0.20
N LEU A 6 -3.56 -1.97 0.61
CA LEU A 6 -2.25 -2.57 0.83
C LEU A 6 -2.00 -2.69 2.33
N TYR A 7 -1.29 -3.73 2.74
CA TYR A 7 -0.88 -3.88 4.13
C TYR A 7 0.52 -4.46 4.26
N GLY A 8 1.27 -4.09 5.29
CA GLY A 8 2.58 -4.67 5.56
C GLY A 8 3.26 -4.04 6.77
N PHE A 9 4.46 -4.50 7.08
CA PHE A 9 5.19 -3.98 8.24
C PHE A 9 5.62 -2.52 8.06
N GLY A 10 6.05 -2.15 6.85
CA GLY A 10 6.42 -0.79 6.48
C GLY A 10 6.42 -0.63 4.96
N ILE A 11 6.49 0.62 4.53
CA ILE A 11 6.50 0.99 3.12
C ILE A 11 7.82 1.69 2.78
N GLY A 12 8.42 1.32 1.66
CA GLY A 12 9.68 1.86 1.17
C GLY A 12 9.55 2.43 -0.24
N VAL A 13 10.64 3.01 -0.74
CA VAL A 13 10.68 3.69 -2.05
C VAL A 13 10.23 2.80 -3.20
N ILE A 14 10.57 1.51 -3.18
CA ILE A 14 10.18 0.55 -4.22
C ILE A 14 8.65 0.35 -4.25
N ASP A 15 8.03 0.27 -3.07
CA ASP A 15 6.58 0.13 -2.95
C ASP A 15 5.89 1.38 -3.49
N VAL A 16 6.35 2.56 -3.08
CA VAL A 16 5.80 3.86 -3.54
C VAL A 16 5.93 4.03 -5.05
N ARG A 17 7.06 3.62 -5.64
CA ARG A 17 7.23 3.60 -7.11
C ARG A 17 6.24 2.66 -7.78
N SER A 18 6.04 1.47 -7.21
CA SER A 18 5.10 0.48 -7.75
C SER A 18 3.66 1.00 -7.68
N ILE A 19 3.29 1.67 -6.58
CA ILE A 19 1.99 2.36 -6.41
C ILE A 19 1.82 3.44 -7.49
N ASN A 20 2.84 4.26 -7.74
CA ASN A 20 2.74 5.31 -8.75
C ASN A 20 2.53 4.78 -10.18
N LYS A 21 3.05 3.59 -10.51
CA LYS A 21 2.84 2.94 -11.83
C LYS A 21 1.37 2.54 -12.07
N ILE A 22 0.58 2.39 -11.01
CA ILE A 22 -0.82 1.92 -11.08
C ILE A 22 -1.83 3.00 -10.69
N LYS A 23 -1.40 4.26 -10.53
CA LYS A 23 -2.25 5.36 -10.07
C LYS A 23 -3.55 5.50 -10.86
N ASP A 24 -3.51 5.29 -12.18
CA ASP A 24 -4.68 5.49 -13.05
C ASP A 24 -5.68 4.31 -12.99
N LYS A 25 -5.34 3.23 -12.28
CA LYS A 25 -6.19 2.03 -12.13
C LYS A 25 -7.11 2.08 -10.92
N TYR A 26 -6.79 2.92 -9.94
CA TYR A 26 -7.46 2.95 -8.66
C TYR A 26 -7.88 4.37 -8.31
N GLU A 27 -9.08 4.52 -7.74
CA GLU A 27 -9.57 5.81 -7.27
C GLU A 27 -8.83 6.26 -6.01
N LYS A 28 -8.59 5.31 -5.10
CA LYS A 28 -7.89 5.55 -3.85
C LYS A 28 -7.15 4.30 -3.39
N ILE A 29 -5.98 4.52 -2.80
CA ILE A 29 -5.09 3.46 -2.31
C ILE A 29 -4.89 3.68 -0.81
N TYR A 30 -5.34 2.73 0.00
CA TYR A 30 -5.14 2.73 1.45
C TYR A 30 -3.98 1.82 1.79
N VAL A 31 -2.99 2.30 2.53
CA VAL A 31 -1.82 1.51 2.92
C VAL A 31 -1.76 1.43 4.44
N PHE A 32 -1.95 0.23 4.98
CA PHE A 32 -1.86 -0.05 6.40
C PHE A 32 -0.46 -0.54 6.75
N VAL A 33 0.25 0.21 7.59
CA VAL A 33 1.63 -0.12 7.99
C VAL A 33 1.83 -0.08 9.49
N SER A 34 2.74 -0.89 10.00
CA SER A 34 3.11 -0.86 11.43
C SER A 34 4.10 0.24 11.78
N LYS A 35 4.85 0.71 10.77
CA LYS A 35 5.85 1.76 10.88
C LYS A 35 5.54 2.83 9.86
N ALA A 36 5.51 4.08 10.31
CA ALA A 36 5.42 5.24 9.44
C ALA A 36 6.47 5.20 8.31
N PRO A 37 6.13 5.67 7.10
CA PRO A 37 7.12 5.91 6.04
C PRO A 37 8.18 6.91 6.50
N GLN A 38 9.42 6.70 6.06
CA GLN A 38 10.55 7.57 6.41
C GLN A 38 11.37 7.96 5.18
N GLY A 39 12.08 9.09 5.30
CA GLY A 39 12.96 9.62 4.25
C GLY A 39 12.25 9.81 2.92
N LYS A 40 12.92 9.43 1.83
CA LYS A 40 12.42 9.57 0.46
C LYS A 40 11.07 8.91 0.19
N ALA A 41 10.75 7.82 0.89
CA ALA A 41 9.44 7.18 0.73
C ALA A 41 8.31 8.09 1.22
N LYS A 42 8.54 8.81 2.33
CA LYS A 42 7.59 9.79 2.88
C LYS A 42 7.42 10.98 1.93
N GLU A 43 8.54 11.57 1.48
CA GLU A 43 8.51 12.71 0.55
C GLU A 43 7.69 12.40 -0.71
N MET A 44 7.89 11.22 -1.29
CA MET A 44 7.13 10.79 -2.47
C MET A 44 5.65 10.54 -2.17
N LEU A 45 5.30 10.10 -0.95
CA LEU A 45 3.90 9.88 -0.56
C LEU A 45 3.17 11.20 -0.27
N ASP A 46 3.88 12.21 0.25
CA ASP A 46 3.30 13.53 0.51
C ASP A 46 2.84 14.21 -0.81
N GLU A 47 3.41 13.82 -1.95
CA GLU A 47 3.01 14.27 -3.29
C GLU A 47 1.84 13.45 -3.90
N MET A 48 1.35 12.40 -3.22
CA MET A 48 0.32 11.48 -3.73
C MET A 48 -1.01 11.63 -2.97
N ASP A 49 -1.90 12.46 -3.50
CA ASP A 49 -3.25 12.70 -2.95
C ASP A 49 -4.18 11.46 -2.99
N PHE A 50 -3.94 10.55 -3.92
CA PHE A 50 -4.68 9.29 -4.07
C PHE A 50 -4.22 8.18 -3.10
N VAL A 51 -3.20 8.42 -2.26
CA VAL A 51 -2.67 7.45 -1.30
C VAL A 51 -2.92 7.90 0.14
N GLU A 52 -3.53 7.02 0.94
CA GLU A 52 -3.77 7.25 2.36
C GLU A 52 -2.97 6.24 3.19
N ILE A 53 -2.03 6.73 4.02
CA ILE A 53 -1.24 5.90 4.92
C ILE A 53 -1.93 5.83 6.28
N ILE A 54 -2.19 4.61 6.76
CA ILE A 54 -2.72 4.35 8.09
C ILE A 54 -1.66 3.58 8.91
N GLU A 55 -1.13 4.24 9.93
CA GLU A 55 -0.20 3.61 10.87
C GLU A 55 -0.97 2.87 11.98
N THR A 56 -0.69 1.58 12.14
CA THR A 56 -1.34 0.73 13.15
C THR A 56 -0.53 -0.53 13.44
N LEU A 57 -0.51 -0.94 14.71
CA LEU A 57 0.11 -2.21 15.13
C LEU A 57 -0.65 -3.44 14.60
N ASN A 58 -1.91 -3.27 14.16
CA ASN A 58 -2.77 -4.34 13.68
C ASN A 58 -3.11 -4.20 12.18
N PHE A 59 -2.13 -3.81 11.36
CA PHE A 59 -2.30 -3.49 9.94
C PHE A 59 -3.10 -4.52 9.15
N TYR A 60 -2.87 -5.82 9.37
CA TYR A 60 -3.60 -6.88 8.67
C TYR A 60 -5.10 -6.89 8.99
N LYS A 61 -5.45 -6.74 10.27
CA LYS A 61 -6.84 -6.76 10.73
C LYS A 61 -7.58 -5.50 10.25
N GLU A 62 -6.93 -4.35 10.34
CA GLU A 62 -7.47 -3.07 9.90
C GLU A 62 -7.65 -3.02 8.38
N ALA A 63 -6.68 -3.51 7.61
CA ALA A 63 -6.80 -3.62 6.16
C ALA A 63 -7.98 -4.51 5.75
N LYS A 64 -8.14 -5.68 6.39
CA LYS A 64 -9.29 -6.56 6.16
C LYS A 64 -10.61 -5.91 6.51
N ARG A 65 -10.67 -5.12 7.59
CA ARG A 65 -11.85 -4.37 7.98
C ARG A 65 -12.19 -3.33 6.91
N LYS A 66 -11.21 -2.52 6.49
CA LYS A 66 -11.38 -1.51 5.45
C LYS A 66 -11.84 -2.10 4.12
N ASN A 67 -11.25 -3.22 3.69
CA ASN A 67 -11.65 -3.90 2.46
C ASN A 67 -13.10 -4.40 2.50
N LYS A 68 -13.65 -4.74 3.69
CA LYS A 68 -15.07 -5.10 3.83
C LYS A 68 -16.00 -3.90 3.82
N GLU A 69 -15.52 -2.73 4.24
CA GLU A 69 -16.27 -1.47 4.21
C GLU A 69 -16.37 -0.90 2.78
N LEU A 70 -15.40 -1.21 1.92
CA LEU A 70 -15.34 -0.74 0.54
C LEU A 70 -16.09 -1.70 -0.39
N THR A 71 -17.03 -1.17 -1.17
CA THR A 71 -17.90 -1.95 -2.07
C THR A 71 -17.16 -2.58 -3.26
N ASP A 72 -16.14 -1.89 -3.79
CA ASP A 72 -15.30 -2.39 -4.89
C ASP A 72 -13.82 -2.15 -4.53
N SER A 73 -13.20 -3.16 -3.92
CA SER A 73 -11.83 -3.08 -3.46
C SER A 73 -11.02 -4.36 -3.65
N GLU A 74 -9.69 -4.21 -3.72
CA GLU A 74 -8.73 -5.32 -3.64
C GLU A 74 -7.90 -5.18 -2.38
N ILE A 75 -7.51 -6.31 -1.80
CA ILE A 75 -6.56 -6.34 -0.70
C ILE A 75 -5.32 -7.13 -1.11
N LYS A 76 -4.12 -6.58 -0.88
CA LYS A 76 -2.83 -7.22 -1.18
C LYS A 76 -1.82 -6.96 -0.07
N ASP A 77 -0.92 -7.92 0.13
CA ASP A 77 0.25 -7.76 0.99
C ASP A 77 1.31 -6.93 0.25
N LEU A 78 1.93 -5.96 0.93
CA LEU A 78 3.06 -5.19 0.39
C LEU A 78 4.25 -6.09 0.02
N GLY A 79 4.45 -7.20 0.73
CA GLY A 79 5.48 -8.20 0.43
C GLY A 79 5.28 -8.89 -0.92
N ASP A 80 4.03 -9.02 -1.36
CA ASP A 80 3.63 -9.66 -2.61
C ASP A 80 3.16 -8.63 -3.66
N PHE A 81 3.41 -7.35 -3.41
CA PHE A 81 2.97 -6.26 -4.26
C PHE A 81 4.12 -5.63 -5.04
N GLY A 82 3.87 -5.39 -6.32
CA GLY A 82 4.76 -4.63 -7.20
C GLY A 82 6.14 -5.26 -7.36
N ASP A 83 7.14 -4.41 -7.48
CA ASP A 83 8.52 -4.84 -7.74
C ASP A 83 9.14 -5.56 -6.51
N ARG A 84 8.55 -5.46 -5.30
CA ARG A 84 9.01 -6.21 -4.12
C ARG A 84 8.78 -7.71 -4.27
N ALA A 85 7.67 -8.11 -4.90
CA ALA A 85 7.38 -9.52 -5.19
C ALA A 85 8.40 -10.13 -6.19
N MET A 86 8.91 -9.31 -7.11
CA MET A 86 9.92 -9.74 -8.10
C MET A 86 11.33 -9.88 -7.50
N MET A 87 11.60 -9.23 -6.36
CA MET A 87 12.86 -9.35 -5.63
C MET A 87 12.91 -10.53 -4.64
N ARG A 88 11.79 -11.23 -4.43
CA ARG A 88 11.80 -12.56 -3.80
C ARG A 88 12.30 -13.55 -4.85
N ASP A 89 13.60 -13.77 -4.88
CA ASP A 89 14.22 -14.86 -5.65
C ASP A 89 13.45 -16.17 -5.40
N PRO A 90 13.04 -16.90 -6.44
CA PRO A 90 12.63 -18.28 -6.29
C PRO A 90 13.89 -19.09 -5.96
N CYS A 91 14.05 -19.50 -4.70
CA CYS A 91 15.03 -20.50 -4.33
C CYS A 91 14.81 -21.81 -5.11
#